data_AF-A0A6N4WAQ9-F1
#
_entry.id   AF-A0A6N4WAQ9-F1
#
_cell.length_a   1.000
_cell.length_b   1.000
_cell.length_c   1.000
_cell.angle_alpha   90.00
_cell.angle_beta   90.00
_cell.angle_gamma   90.00
#
_symmetry.space_group_name_H-M   'P 1'
#
loop_
_entity.id
_entity.type
_entity.pdbx_description
1 polymer ?
#
loop_
_entity_poly.entity_id
_entity_poly.type
_entity_poly.pdbx_seq_one_letter_code
_entity_poly.pdbx_strand_id
1 'polypeptide(L)'
;MTVPLIDDVIQVGIHGPTDTTTIVVTRTPRTLIVHRQDWKPLRVQILHDEPPTHREVFGRSIRRLVVCRVGGEGSGLWRCDAPHACVHDHEVNQFVHTVASFARAKQLRGARV
;
A
#
# COMPACT_ATOMS: atom_id res chain seq x y z
N MET A 1 9.14 -5.08 -3.42
CA MET A 1 9.46 -3.63 -3.47
C MET A 1 9.90 -3.21 -2.09
N THR A 2 10.94 -2.38 -1.97
CA THR A 2 11.34 -1.81 -0.67
C THR A 2 10.51 -0.58 -0.36
N VAL A 3 10.11 -0.43 0.89
CA VAL A 3 9.33 0.71 1.40
C VAL A 3 9.88 1.16 2.75
N PRO A 4 9.78 2.45 3.10
CA PRO A 4 10.22 2.96 4.39
C PRO A 4 9.45 2.33 5.55
N LEU A 5 10.16 2.13 6.66
CA LEU A 5 9.66 1.56 7.89
C LEU A 5 10.05 2.46 9.07
N ILE A 6 9.06 2.92 9.83
CA ILE A 6 9.25 3.64 11.09
C ILE A 6 8.37 2.95 12.14
N ASP A 7 8.94 2.52 13.27
CA ASP A 7 8.22 1.81 14.34
C ASP A 7 7.39 0.60 13.85
N ASP A 8 7.94 -0.15 12.89
CA ASP A 8 7.29 -1.28 12.21
C ASP A 8 6.02 -0.90 11.40
N VAL A 9 5.85 0.39 11.12
CA VAL A 9 4.81 0.97 10.26
C VAL A 9 5.42 1.41 8.94
N ILE A 10 4.81 0.99 7.85
CA ILE A 10 5.17 1.47 6.51
C ILE A 10 4.66 2.90 6.39
N GLN A 11 5.56 3.84 6.13
CA GLN A 11 5.18 5.23 5.91
C GLN A 11 5.28 5.60 4.43
N VAL A 12 4.20 6.22 3.94
CA VAL A 12 4.12 6.77 2.59
C VAL A 12 4.23 8.30 2.67
N GLY A 13 5.06 8.89 1.81
CA GLY A 13 5.24 10.34 1.72
C GLY A 13 6.47 10.90 2.45
N ILE A 14 7.31 10.05 3.03
CA ILE A 14 8.47 10.52 3.80
C ILE A 14 9.65 10.93 2.92
N HIS A 15 10.49 11.82 3.46
CA HIS A 15 11.78 12.19 2.89
C HIS A 15 12.89 11.97 3.94
N GLY A 16 13.98 11.29 3.57
CA GLY A 16 15.15 11.07 4.43
C GLY A 16 15.53 9.60 4.66
N PRO A 17 16.68 9.35 5.31
CA PRO A 17 17.14 8.00 5.60
C PRO A 17 16.26 7.36 6.66
N THR A 18 15.72 6.19 6.34
CA THR A 18 14.87 5.37 7.23
C THR A 18 15.18 3.90 6.97
N ASP A 19 14.93 3.08 7.98
CA ASP A 19 14.93 1.64 7.78
C ASP A 19 13.91 1.28 6.69
N THR A 20 14.19 0.22 5.94
CA THR A 20 13.28 -0.22 4.88
C THR A 20 12.90 -1.68 5.10
N THR A 21 11.68 -2.03 4.68
CA THR A 21 11.23 -3.41 4.58
C THR A 21 10.85 -3.73 3.15
N THR A 22 10.75 -5.02 2.83
CA THR A 22 10.26 -5.46 1.52
C THR A 22 8.81 -5.92 1.62
N ILE A 23 7.97 -5.34 0.77
CA ILE A 23 6.62 -5.83 0.51
C ILE A 23 6.57 -6.59 -0.81
N VAL A 24 5.78 -7.64 -0.82
CA VAL A 24 5.41 -8.41 -2.00
C VAL A 24 4.05 -7.92 -2.49
N VAL A 25 3.99 -7.61 -3.78
CA VAL A 25 2.78 -7.11 -4.43
C VAL A 25 2.43 -8.07 -5.54
N THR A 26 1.27 -8.72 -5.44
CA THR A 26 0.72 -9.58 -6.49
C THR A 26 -0.49 -8.87 -7.09
N ARG A 27 -0.46 -8.64 -8.40
CA ARG A 27 -1.54 -7.95 -9.10
C ARG A 27 -2.09 -8.82 -10.23
N THR A 28 -3.41 -8.94 -10.27
CA THR A 28 -4.17 -9.49 -11.40
C THR A 28 -5.03 -8.38 -12.02
N PRO A 29 -5.77 -8.62 -13.11
CA PRO A 29 -6.67 -7.62 -13.68
C PRO A 29 -7.76 -7.11 -12.71
N ARG A 30 -8.14 -7.92 -11.71
CA ARG A 30 -9.24 -7.62 -10.78
C ARG A 30 -8.83 -7.52 -9.32
N THR A 31 -7.65 -7.99 -8.96
CA THR A 31 -7.23 -8.12 -7.55
C THR A 31 -5.82 -7.59 -7.36
N LEU A 32 -5.58 -6.95 -6.22
CA LEU A 32 -4.24 -6.59 -5.77
C LEU A 32 -4.05 -7.10 -4.34
N ILE A 33 -2.90 -7.71 -4.12
CA ILE A 33 -2.53 -8.34 -2.86
C ILE A 33 -1.22 -7.73 -2.39
N VAL A 34 -1.17 -7.30 -1.14
CA VAL A 34 0.05 -6.77 -0.50
C VAL A 34 0.30 -7.49 0.81
N HIS A 35 1.54 -7.92 1.03
CA HIS A 35 2.01 -8.42 2.32
C HIS A 35 3.49 -8.11 2.47
N ARG A 36 3.99 -8.13 3.71
CA ARG A 36 5.43 -8.05 3.96
C ARG A 36 6.08 -9.38 3.60
N GLN A 37 7.29 -9.33 3.06
CA GLN A 37 8.05 -10.53 2.70
C GLN A 37 8.43 -11.36 3.93
N ASP A 38 8.62 -10.72 5.09
CA ASP A 38 8.93 -11.36 6.37
C ASP A 38 7.70 -11.92 7.11
N TRP A 39 6.50 -11.81 6.50
CA TRP A 39 5.22 -12.22 7.08
C TRP A 39 4.84 -11.57 8.42
N LYS A 40 5.57 -10.54 8.85
CA LYS A 40 5.15 -9.73 9.99
C LYS A 40 3.87 -8.96 9.66
N PRO A 41 3.13 -8.50 10.67
CA PRO A 41 1.95 -7.68 10.44
C PRO A 41 2.29 -6.41 9.61
N LEU A 42 1.42 -6.12 8.67
CA LEU A 42 1.37 -4.91 7.88
C LEU A 42 0.65 -3.82 8.69
N ARG A 43 1.36 -2.72 8.93
CA ARG A 43 0.82 -1.44 9.40
C ARG A 43 1.23 -0.39 8.39
N VAL A 44 0.34 0.54 8.07
CA VAL A 44 0.62 1.56 7.06
C VAL A 44 0.00 2.86 7.52
N GLN A 45 0.82 3.91 7.47
CA GLN A 45 0.37 5.28 7.65
C GLN A 45 0.71 6.10 6.41
N ILE A 46 -0.17 7.03 6.08
CA ILE A 46 0.05 8.05 5.06
C ILE A 46 0.35 9.36 5.78
N LEU A 47 1.49 9.96 5.46
CA LEU A 47 1.83 11.31 5.90
C LEU A 47 1.24 12.31 4.92
N HIS A 48 0.50 13.28 5.44
CA HIS A 48 0.05 14.46 4.70
C HIS A 48 0.79 15.68 5.26
N ASP A 49 1.28 16.58 4.41
CA ASP A 49 2.21 17.64 4.82
C ASP A 49 1.53 18.91 5.36
N GLU A 50 0.24 19.15 5.09
CA GLU A 50 -0.44 20.41 5.43
C GLU A 50 -1.87 20.23 5.97
N PRO A 51 -2.08 20.34 7.30
CA PRO A 51 -1.07 20.22 8.37
C PRO A 51 -0.48 18.80 8.44
N PRO A 52 0.73 18.63 9.00
CA PRO A 52 1.38 17.33 9.16
C PRO A 52 0.48 16.38 9.95
N THR A 53 -0.08 15.38 9.25
CA THR A 53 -0.98 14.39 9.86
C THR A 53 -0.65 12.99 9.38
N HIS A 54 -0.62 12.06 10.33
CA HIS A 54 -0.47 10.63 10.06
C HIS A 54 -1.85 9.98 10.04
N ARG A 55 -2.21 9.38 8.91
CA ARG A 55 -3.47 8.64 8.79
C ARG A 55 -3.22 7.16 8.65
N GLU A 56 -3.76 6.39 9.60
CA GLU A 56 -3.74 4.94 9.55
C GLU A 56 -4.59 4.42 8.40
N VAL A 57 -4.02 3.54 7.59
CA VAL A 57 -4.75 2.87 6.51
C VAL A 57 -5.59 1.72 7.07
N PHE A 58 -5.12 1.06 8.13
CA PHE A 58 -5.78 -0.10 8.75
C PHE A 58 -6.07 0.16 10.22
N GLY A 59 -7.28 -0.21 10.68
CA GLY A 59 -7.69 -0.02 12.08
C GLY A 59 -7.01 -0.98 13.04
N ARG A 60 -6.33 -1.99 12.49
CA ARG A 60 -5.51 -2.97 13.18
C ARG A 60 -4.42 -3.48 12.25
N SER A 61 -3.37 -4.05 12.81
CA SER A 61 -2.35 -4.71 12.00
C SER A 61 -2.94 -5.91 11.26
N ILE A 62 -2.67 -6.01 9.95
CA ILE A 62 -3.16 -7.11 9.10
C ILE A 62 -1.99 -7.89 8.52
N ARG A 63 -2.11 -9.19 8.30
CA ARG A 63 -1.01 -9.96 7.67
C ARG A 63 -0.91 -9.71 6.16
N ARG A 64 -2.04 -9.43 5.53
CA ARG A 64 -2.17 -9.31 4.08
C ARG A 64 -3.34 -8.39 3.77
N LEU A 65 -3.10 -7.41 2.92
CA LEU A 65 -4.14 -6.64 2.26
C LEU A 65 -4.58 -7.40 1.00
N VAL A 66 -5.89 -7.55 0.83
CA VAL A 66 -6.51 -7.99 -0.41
C VAL A 66 -7.52 -6.93 -0.81
N VAL A 67 -7.37 -6.38 -2.01
CA VAL A 67 -8.33 -5.44 -2.59
C VAL A 67 -8.80 -5.92 -3.94
N CYS A 68 -10.07 -5.67 -4.21
CA CYS A 68 -10.74 -5.98 -5.46
C CYS A 68 -11.13 -4.70 -6.18
N ARG A 69 -10.99 -4.68 -7.50
CA ARG A 69 -11.36 -3.53 -8.33
C ARG A 69 -12.89 -3.37 -8.31
N VAL A 70 -13.37 -2.15 -8.06
CA VAL A 70 -14.81 -1.84 -8.02
C VAL A 70 -15.18 -1.05 -9.26
N GLY A 71 -16.23 -1.49 -9.97
CA GLY A 71 -16.69 -0.87 -11.22
C GLY A 71 -16.01 -1.43 -12.46
N GLY A 72 -16.35 -0.85 -13.61
CA GLY A 72 -15.82 -1.23 -14.92
C GLY A 72 -14.34 -0.89 -15.10
N GLU A 73 -13.78 -1.32 -16.23
CA GLU A 73 -12.41 -1.02 -16.59
C GLU A 73 -12.20 0.51 -16.68
N GLY A 74 -11.37 1.07 -15.79
CA GLY A 74 -11.06 2.51 -15.77
C GLY A 74 -11.54 3.27 -14.54
N SER A 75 -12.40 2.69 -13.68
CA SER A 75 -12.87 3.36 -12.46
C SER A 75 -11.75 3.79 -11.50
N GLY A 76 -10.62 3.07 -11.54
CA GLY A 76 -9.49 3.28 -10.62
C GLY A 76 -9.75 2.83 -9.19
N LEU A 77 -11.00 2.59 -8.80
CA LEU A 77 -11.40 2.28 -7.42
C LEU A 77 -11.09 0.84 -7.03
N TRP A 78 -10.58 0.69 -5.81
CA TRP A 78 -10.32 -0.57 -5.14
C TRP A 78 -11.10 -0.62 -3.82
N ARG A 79 -11.57 -1.80 -3.45
CA ARG A 79 -12.26 -2.06 -2.17
C ARG A 79 -11.56 -3.17 -1.42
N CYS A 80 -11.39 -2.99 -0.10
CA CYS A 80 -10.91 -4.03 0.79
C CYS A 80 -11.83 -5.24 0.78
N ASP A 81 -11.26 -6.43 0.60
CA ASP A 81 -11.97 -7.70 0.79
C ASP A 81 -12.31 -7.94 2.29
N ALA A 82 -11.56 -7.30 3.19
CA ALA A 82 -11.81 -7.27 4.63
C ALA A 82 -12.16 -5.84 5.09
N PRO A 83 -13.38 -5.35 4.85
CA PRO A 83 -13.74 -3.95 5.12
C PRO A 83 -13.55 -3.55 6.58
N HIS A 84 -13.79 -4.45 7.54
CA HIS A 84 -13.62 -4.18 8.97
C HIS A 84 -12.16 -3.94 9.41
N ALA A 85 -11.19 -4.26 8.57
CA ALA A 85 -9.78 -4.02 8.87
C ALA A 85 -9.28 -2.67 8.33
N CYS A 86 -10.03 -2.05 7.43
CA CYS A 86 -9.70 -0.80 6.77
C CYS A 86 -10.41 0.36 7.49
N VAL A 87 -9.69 1.42 7.88
CA VAL A 87 -10.29 2.53 8.63
C VAL A 87 -11.14 3.39 7.70
N HIS A 88 -10.55 3.73 6.56
CA HIS A 88 -11.12 4.66 5.60
C HIS A 88 -10.80 4.20 4.17
N ASP A 89 -11.83 4.12 3.33
CA ASP A 89 -11.70 3.68 1.94
C ASP A 89 -10.77 4.59 1.12
N HIS A 90 -10.71 5.88 1.47
CA HIS A 90 -9.86 6.85 0.77
C HIS A 90 -8.36 6.54 0.95
N GLU A 91 -7.92 6.33 2.18
CA GLU A 91 -6.54 6.05 2.56
C GLU A 91 -6.09 4.69 2.02
N VAL A 92 -6.98 3.69 2.02
CA VAL A 92 -6.71 2.41 1.35
C VAL A 92 -6.50 2.61 -0.14
N ASN A 93 -7.39 3.35 -0.81
CA ASN A 93 -7.26 3.60 -2.24
C ASN A 93 -5.96 4.35 -2.54
N GLN A 94 -5.62 5.38 -1.76
CA GLN A 94 -4.37 6.12 -1.92
C GLN A 94 -3.14 5.20 -1.75
N PHE A 95 -3.13 4.34 -0.72
CA PHE A 95 -2.07 3.35 -0.53
C PHE A 95 -1.97 2.38 -1.71
N VAL A 96 -3.08 1.83 -2.17
CA VAL A 96 -3.14 0.89 -3.30
C VAL A 96 -2.65 1.55 -4.59
N HIS A 97 -3.07 2.78 -4.88
CA HIS A 97 -2.61 3.54 -6.04
C HIS A 97 -1.11 3.81 -5.99
N THR A 98 -0.60 4.16 -4.81
CA THR A 98 0.83 4.37 -4.59
C THR A 98 1.62 3.10 -4.86
N VAL A 99 1.22 1.99 -4.25
CA VAL A 99 1.87 0.68 -4.41
C VAL A 99 1.81 0.20 -5.86
N ALA A 100 0.64 0.33 -6.51
CA ALA A 100 0.47 -0.05 -7.91
C ALA A 100 1.34 0.79 -8.85
N SER A 101 1.49 2.09 -8.58
CA SER A 101 2.32 3.00 -9.36
C SER A 101 3.80 2.68 -9.21
N PHE A 102 4.28 2.45 -7.99
CA PHE A 102 5.66 2.04 -7.77
C PHE A 102 5.96 0.65 -8.36
N ALA A 103 5.05 -0.32 -8.21
CA ALA A 103 5.20 -1.64 -8.81
C ALA A 103 5.33 -1.54 -10.33
N ARG A 104 4.47 -0.73 -10.98
CA ARG A 104 4.54 -0.46 -12.43
C ARG A 104 5.86 0.21 -12.82
N ALA A 105 6.27 1.26 -12.10
CA ALA A 105 7.52 1.96 -12.37
C ALA A 105 8.72 1.01 -12.26
N LYS A 106 8.72 0.10 -11.27
CA LYS A 106 9.78 -0.90 -11.10
C LYS A 106 9.78 -1.94 -12.22
N GLN A 107 8.61 -2.42 -12.66
CA GLN A 107 8.49 -3.33 -13.80
C GLN A 107 9.00 -2.69 -15.10
N LEU A 108 8.66 -1.43 -15.37
CA LEU A 108 9.13 -0.70 -16.55
C LEU A 108 10.65 -0.48 -16.53
N ARG A 109 11.25 -0.30 -15.35
CA ARG A 109 12.71 -0.22 -15.20
C ARG A 109 13.39 -1.57 -15.36
N GLY A 110 12.80 -2.64 -14.83
CA GLY A 110 13.31 -4.01 -14.97
C GLY A 110 13.18 -4.59 -16.39
N ALA A 111 12.21 -4.11 -17.18
CA ALA A 111 12.02 -4.48 -18.58
C ALA A 111 12.93 -3.72 -19.56
N ARG A 112 13.76 -2.79 -19.07
CA ARG A 112 14.74 -2.02 -19.85
C ARG A 112 16.18 -2.55 -19.70
N VAL A 113 16.34 -3.77 -19.17
CA VAL A 113 17.62 -4.44 -18.98
C VAL A 113 17.66 -5.70 -19.83
#